data_AF-A0A960WYP1-F1
#
_entry.id   AF-A0A960WYP1-F1
#
_cell.length_a   1.000
_cell.length_b   1.000
_cell.length_c   1.000
_cell.angle_alpha   90.00
_cell.angle_beta   90.00
_cell.angle_gamma   90.00
#
_symmetry.space_group_name_H-M   'P 1'
#
loop_
_entity.id
_entity.type
_entity.pdbx_description
1 polymer ?
#
loop_
_entity_poly.entity_id
_entity_poly.type
_entity_poly.pdbx_seq_one_letter_code
_entity_poly.pdbx_strand_id
1 'polypeptide(L)'
;MNDDPLYTVVADELFNGVVDPGLWTKAFADADGHPDRAQAFYIKYRVAQLRVLQKQLTDHLSSERRIVAAAERSAWRRLVARDFVRGLNGCIAIVFWILGLVMSINAFFGSISGANAILLFVWGLGFFLIGYLFWMYARTP
;
A
#
# COMPACT_ATOMS: atom_id res chain seq x y z
N MET A 1 14.90 -21.23 33.11
CA MET A 1 14.69 -22.40 32.22
C MET A 1 13.69 -21.96 31.18
N ASN A 2 14.11 -21.97 29.91
CA ASN A 2 13.31 -21.48 28.79
C ASN A 2 12.62 -22.69 28.15
N ASP A 3 11.61 -23.22 28.84
CA ASP A 3 10.81 -24.29 28.29
C ASP A 3 9.93 -23.68 27.20
N ASP A 4 10.14 -24.11 25.95
CA ASP A 4 9.43 -23.62 24.78
C ASP A 4 7.92 -23.81 25.01
N PRO A 5 7.09 -22.75 24.89
CA PRO A 5 5.67 -22.77 25.25
C PRO A 5 4.86 -23.87 24.55
N LEU A 6 5.36 -24.38 23.42
CA LEU A 6 4.76 -25.51 22.72
C LEU A 6 4.82 -26.81 23.52
N TYR A 7 5.87 -27.04 24.32
CA TYR A 7 5.92 -28.20 25.21
C TYR A 7 4.89 -28.12 26.33
N THR A 8 4.59 -26.92 26.84
CA THR A 8 3.53 -26.71 27.84
C THR A 8 2.17 -27.07 27.26
N VAL A 9 1.88 -26.62 26.03
CA VAL A 9 0.63 -26.97 25.33
C VAL A 9 0.50 -28.49 25.17
N VAL A 10 1.56 -29.17 24.74
CA VAL A 10 1.53 -30.63 24.56
C VAL A 10 1.45 -31.38 25.90
N ALA A 11 2.06 -30.85 26.97
CA ALA A 11 1.93 -31.41 28.30
C ALA A 11 0.47 -31.32 28.79
N ASP A 12 -0.20 -30.19 28.56
CA ASP A 12 -1.62 -30.02 28.89
C ASP A 12 -2.50 -30.95 28.04
N GLU A 13 -2.20 -31.15 26.75
CA GLU A 13 -2.91 -32.12 25.89
C GLU A 13 -2.81 -33.55 26.46
N LEU A 14 -1.62 -33.96 26.89
CA LEU A 14 -1.38 -35.28 27.48
C LEU A 14 -2.06 -35.43 28.84
N PHE A 15 -1.99 -34.41 29.70
CA PHE A 15 -2.63 -34.43 31.02
C PHE A 15 -4.15 -34.54 30.91
N ASN A 16 -4.76 -33.83 29.95
CA ASN A 16 -6.20 -33.85 29.73
C ASN A 16 -6.68 -35.04 28.86
N GLY A 17 -5.77 -35.87 28.36
CA GLY A 17 -6.10 -37.02 27.50
C GLY A 17 -6.60 -36.63 26.10
N VAL A 18 -6.36 -35.40 25.64
CA VAL A 18 -6.79 -34.88 24.32
C VAL A 18 -5.67 -35.13 23.29
N VAL A 19 -5.39 -36.40 23.05
CA VAL A 19 -4.31 -36.84 22.17
C VAL A 19 -4.86 -37.03 20.75
N ASP A 20 -4.13 -36.60 19.73
CA ASP A 20 -4.47 -36.92 18.33
C ASP A 20 -4.26 -38.44 18.11
N PRO A 21 -5.33 -39.22 17.86
CA PRO A 21 -5.23 -40.68 17.75
C PRO A 21 -4.34 -41.12 16.59
N GLY A 22 -4.38 -40.40 15.45
CA GLY A 22 -3.57 -40.75 14.29
C GLY A 22 -2.08 -40.53 14.53
N LEU A 23 -1.76 -39.41 15.19
CA LEU A 23 -0.37 -39.10 15.56
C LEU A 23 0.13 -40.05 16.66
N TRP A 24 -0.74 -40.41 17.60
CA TRP A 24 -0.44 -41.38 18.64
C TRP A 24 -0.14 -42.76 18.07
N THR A 25 -0.98 -43.26 17.16
CA THR A 25 -0.75 -44.55 16.49
C THR A 25 0.57 -44.56 15.74
N LYS A 26 0.92 -43.46 15.06
CA LYS A 26 2.24 -43.33 14.40
C LYS A 26 3.38 -43.39 15.42
N ALA A 27 3.27 -42.63 16.51
CA ALA A 27 4.28 -42.62 17.56
C ALA A 27 4.43 -43.99 18.24
N PHE A 28 3.33 -44.74 18.38
CA PHE A 28 3.32 -46.09 18.93
C PHE A 28 3.96 -47.12 17.99
N ALA A 29 3.71 -47.00 16.68
CA ALA A 29 4.37 -47.81 15.66
C ALA A 29 5.88 -47.55 15.62
N ASP A 30 6.29 -46.28 15.65
CA ASP A 30 7.71 -45.87 15.68
C ASP A 30 8.43 -46.26 16.99
N ALA A 31 7.67 -46.59 18.04
CA ALA A 31 8.17 -47.01 19.34
C ALA A 31 8.22 -48.53 19.52
N ASP A 32 7.99 -49.32 18.47
CA ASP A 32 7.89 -50.78 18.51
C ASP A 32 6.85 -51.29 19.54
N GLY A 33 5.79 -50.51 19.77
CA GLY A 33 4.75 -50.82 20.74
C GLY A 33 5.10 -50.56 22.20
N HIS A 34 6.24 -49.91 22.50
CA HIS A 34 6.57 -49.48 23.85
C HIS A 34 5.89 -48.15 24.22
N PRO A 35 4.95 -48.12 25.19
CA PRO A 35 4.14 -46.93 25.48
C PRO A 35 4.98 -45.73 25.97
N ASP A 36 5.99 -45.98 26.81
CA ASP A 36 6.85 -44.90 27.35
C ASP A 36 7.66 -44.22 26.23
N ARG A 37 8.15 -45.01 25.27
CA ARG A 37 8.85 -44.49 24.08
C ARG A 37 7.88 -43.80 23.13
N ALA A 38 6.68 -44.35 22.94
CA ALA A 38 5.63 -43.76 22.11
C ALA A 38 5.25 -42.36 22.60
N GLN A 39 5.16 -42.16 23.92
CA GLN A 39 4.87 -40.85 24.49
C GLN A 39 5.96 -39.82 24.16
N ALA A 40 7.24 -40.20 24.25
CA ALA A 40 8.33 -39.32 23.85
C ALA A 40 8.29 -38.97 22.34
N PHE A 41 8.00 -39.95 21.48
CA PHE A 41 7.82 -39.72 20.04
C PHE A 41 6.62 -38.81 19.74
N TYR A 42 5.50 -39.02 20.43
CA TYR A 42 4.30 -38.18 20.29
C TYR A 42 4.60 -36.72 20.61
N ILE A 43 5.26 -36.45 21.74
CA ILE A 43 5.62 -35.09 22.15
C ILE A 43 6.48 -34.43 21.06
N LYS A 44 7.49 -35.14 20.56
CA LYS A 44 8.38 -34.64 19.50
C LYS A 44 7.60 -34.30 18.22
N TYR A 45 6.72 -35.19 17.77
CA TYR A 45 5.93 -34.97 16.56
C TYR A 45 4.91 -33.84 16.73
N ARG A 46 4.25 -33.77 17.89
CA ARG A 46 3.24 -32.76 18.15
C ARG A 46 3.85 -31.36 18.24
N VAL A 47 4.96 -31.20 18.94
CA VAL A 47 5.71 -29.92 18.96
C VAL A 47 6.15 -29.52 17.56
N ALA A 48 6.64 -30.47 16.75
CA ALA A 48 7.02 -30.17 15.37
C ALA A 48 5.83 -29.68 14.53
N GLN A 49 4.65 -30.32 14.66
CA GLN A 49 3.42 -29.86 13.99
C GLN A 49 3.02 -28.45 14.43
N LEU A 50 3.01 -28.19 15.74
CA LEU A 50 2.64 -26.88 16.28
C LEU A 50 3.61 -25.78 15.83
N ARG A 51 4.92 -26.05 15.75
CA ARG A 51 5.90 -25.10 15.19
C ARG A 51 5.62 -24.76 13.73
N VAL A 52 5.30 -25.76 12.91
CA VAL A 52 4.97 -25.53 11.50
C VAL A 52 3.70 -24.69 11.38
N LEU A 53 2.66 -25.01 12.16
CA LEU A 53 1.40 -24.27 12.16
C LEU A 53 1.61 -22.81 12.60
N GLN A 54 2.36 -22.58 13.68
CA GLN A 54 2.67 -21.24 14.18
C GLN A 54 3.43 -20.42 13.13
N LYS A 55 4.41 -21.04 12.46
CA LYS A 55 5.16 -20.41 11.38
C LYS A 55 4.25 -20.04 10.21
N GLN A 56 3.42 -20.97 9.73
CA GLN A 56 2.48 -20.72 8.64
C GLN A 56 1.50 -19.58 8.96
N LEU A 57 0.98 -19.55 10.19
CA LEU A 57 0.10 -18.48 10.65
C LEU A 57 0.83 -17.12 10.66
N THR A 58 2.05 -17.09 11.19
CA THR A 58 2.87 -15.87 11.23
C THR A 58 3.21 -15.37 9.83
N ASP A 59 3.57 -16.29 8.93
CA ASP A 59 3.87 -15.98 7.53
C ASP A 59 2.62 -15.42 6.82
N HIS A 60 1.44 -16.00 7.03
CA HIS A 60 0.18 -15.49 6.49
C HIS A 60 -0.17 -14.10 7.01
N LEU A 61 -0.07 -13.87 8.32
CA LEU A 61 -0.32 -12.56 8.91
C LEU A 61 0.69 -11.52 8.40
N SER A 62 1.94 -11.93 8.18
CA SER A 62 2.97 -11.06 7.63
C SER A 62 2.70 -10.71 6.16
N SER A 63 2.20 -11.66 5.37
CA SER A 63 1.88 -11.45 3.95
C SER A 63 0.69 -10.50 3.81
N GLU A 64 -0.36 -10.69 4.60
CA GLU A 64 -1.51 -9.77 4.66
C GLU A 64 -1.08 -8.36 5.05
N ARG A 65 -0.27 -8.22 6.11
CA ARG A 65 0.27 -6.91 6.51
C ARG A 65 1.09 -6.27 5.40
N ARG A 66 1.86 -7.04 4.62
CA ARG A 66 2.62 -6.52 3.48
C ARG A 66 1.71 -6.06 2.35
N ILE A 67 0.63 -6.78 2.07
CA ILE A 67 -0.37 -6.39 1.06
C ILE A 67 -1.05 -5.08 1.48
N VAL A 68 -1.50 -4.98 2.74
CA VAL A 68 -2.12 -3.76 3.28
C VAL A 68 -1.13 -2.60 3.27
N ALA A 69 0.10 -2.79 3.76
CA ALA A 69 1.12 -1.74 3.75
C ALA A 69 1.51 -1.31 2.33
N ALA A 70 1.54 -2.24 1.37
CA ALA A 70 1.76 -1.92 -0.05
C ALA A 70 0.58 -1.12 -0.64
N ALA A 71 -0.65 -1.50 -0.31
CA ALA A 71 -1.86 -0.79 -0.70
C ALA A 71 -1.86 0.63 -0.13
N GLU A 72 -1.59 0.81 1.15
CA GLU A 72 -1.47 2.13 1.79
C GLU A 72 -0.39 2.99 1.14
N ARG A 73 0.80 2.43 0.87
CA ARG A 73 1.89 3.16 0.17
C ARG A 73 1.48 3.59 -1.24
N SER A 74 0.64 2.83 -1.92
CA SER A 74 0.12 3.21 -3.25
C SER A 74 -0.99 4.26 -3.16
N ALA A 75 -1.85 4.19 -2.13
CA ALA A 75 -2.90 5.17 -1.87
C ALA A 75 -2.30 6.53 -1.50
N TRP A 76 -1.35 6.56 -0.59
CA TRP A 76 -0.61 7.77 -0.21
C TRP A 76 0.09 8.40 -1.41
N ARG A 77 0.75 7.61 -2.27
CA ARG A 77 1.37 8.12 -3.49
C ARG A 77 0.35 8.76 -4.44
N ARG A 78 -0.83 8.16 -4.61
CA ARG A 78 -1.88 8.73 -5.46
C ARG A 78 -2.44 10.04 -4.91
N LEU A 79 -2.67 10.14 -3.59
CA LEU A 79 -3.15 11.37 -2.96
C LEU A 79 -2.13 12.50 -3.08
N VAL A 80 -0.87 12.23 -2.70
CA VAL A 80 0.20 13.22 -2.75
C VAL A 80 0.50 13.66 -4.19
N ALA A 81 0.53 12.72 -5.15
CA ALA A 81 0.74 13.06 -6.55
C ALA A 81 -0.40 13.93 -7.11
N ARG A 82 -1.66 13.62 -6.78
CA ARG A 82 -2.81 14.40 -7.23
C ARG A 82 -2.75 15.84 -6.71
N ASP A 83 -2.42 16.02 -5.44
CA ASP A 83 -2.36 17.35 -4.83
C ASP A 83 -1.17 18.15 -5.36
N PHE A 84 -0.04 17.49 -5.62
CA PHE A 84 1.13 18.11 -6.26
C PHE A 84 0.84 18.56 -7.70
N VAL A 85 0.19 17.71 -8.51
CA VAL A 85 -0.18 18.04 -9.91
C VAL A 85 -1.18 19.20 -9.96
N ARG A 86 -2.17 19.23 -9.06
CA ARG A 86 -3.10 20.37 -8.96
C ARG A 86 -2.38 21.67 -8.59
N GLY A 87 -1.42 21.61 -7.66
CA GLY A 87 -0.58 22.76 -7.31
C GLY A 87 0.23 23.28 -8.50
N LEU A 88 0.92 22.39 -9.22
CA LEU A 88 1.73 22.75 -10.39
C LEU A 88 0.88 23.37 -11.51
N ASN A 89 -0.28 22.78 -11.80
CA ASN A 89 -1.20 23.29 -12.82
C ASN A 89 -1.72 24.70 -12.46
N GLY A 90 -1.99 24.96 -11.17
CA GLY A 90 -2.36 26.28 -10.69
C GLY A 90 -1.26 27.32 -10.94
N CYS A 91 0.00 26.99 -10.65
CA CYS A 91 1.14 27.87 -10.90
C CYS A 91 1.31 28.17 -12.39
N ILE A 92 1.20 27.16 -13.25
CA ILE A 92 1.29 27.32 -14.71
C ILE A 92 0.18 28.27 -15.20
N ALA A 93 -1.06 28.09 -14.73
CA ALA A 93 -2.17 28.97 -15.10
C ALA A 93 -1.93 30.43 -14.71
N ILE A 94 -1.37 30.69 -13.52
CA ILE A 94 -1.01 32.05 -13.07
C ILE A 94 0.05 32.68 -13.99
N VAL A 95 1.07 31.93 -14.38
CA VAL A 95 2.12 32.41 -15.30
C VAL A 95 1.52 32.82 -16.65
N PHE A 96 0.66 31.99 -17.23
CA PHE A 96 -0.03 32.32 -18.48
C PHE A 96 -0.93 33.55 -18.35
N TRP A 97 -1.60 33.70 -17.20
CA TRP A 97 -2.45 34.87 -16.93
C TRP A 97 -1.63 36.17 -16.86
N ILE A 98 -0.49 36.14 -16.17
CA ILE A 98 0.43 37.29 -16.08
C ILE A 98 1.00 37.65 -17.46
N LEU A 99 1.43 36.65 -18.24
CA LEU A 99 1.94 36.90 -19.60
C LEU A 99 0.88 37.53 -20.50
N GLY A 100 -0.37 37.05 -20.45
CA GLY A 100 -1.48 37.64 -21.19
C GLY A 100 -1.78 39.09 -20.77
N LEU A 101 -1.72 39.37 -19.46
CA LEU A 101 -1.88 40.73 -18.92
C LEU A 101 -0.78 41.66 -19.44
N VAL A 102 0.49 41.25 -19.38
CA VAL A 102 1.63 42.05 -19.85
C VAL A 102 1.52 42.34 -21.35
N MET A 103 1.15 41.35 -22.16
CA MET A 103 0.93 41.55 -23.60
C MET A 103 -0.22 42.53 -23.89
N SER A 104 -1.30 42.46 -23.10
CA SER A 104 -2.44 43.39 -23.22
C SER A 104 -2.05 44.83 -22.86
N ILE A 105 -1.26 45.01 -21.80
CA ILE A 105 -0.74 46.32 -21.40
C ILE A 105 0.19 46.88 -22.50
N ASN A 106 1.09 46.07 -23.04
CA ASN A 106 1.99 46.49 -24.12
C ASN A 106 1.21 46.89 -25.39
N ALA A 107 0.14 46.18 -25.73
CA ALA A 107 -0.72 46.55 -26.85
C ALA A 107 -1.48 47.88 -26.63
N PHE A 108 -1.82 48.20 -25.38
CA PHE A 108 -2.55 49.42 -25.04
C PHE A 108 -1.67 50.68 -25.03
N PHE A 109 -0.42 50.56 -24.56
CA PHE A 109 0.50 51.70 -24.44
C PHE A 109 1.52 51.81 -25.58
N GLY A 110 1.72 50.75 -26.37
CA GLY A 110 2.65 50.76 -27.50
C GLY A 110 2.10 51.45 -28.74
N SER A 111 2.96 52.16 -29.47
CA SER A 111 2.68 52.68 -30.83
C SER A 111 2.69 51.54 -31.87
N ILE A 112 1.90 50.51 -31.60
CA ILE A 112 1.78 49.30 -32.41
C ILE A 112 0.66 49.56 -33.43
N SER A 113 0.90 49.24 -34.70
CA SER A 113 -0.13 49.40 -35.74
C SER A 113 -1.41 48.66 -35.36
N GLY A 114 -2.58 49.23 -35.67
CA GLY A 114 -3.88 48.69 -35.23
C GLY A 114 -4.11 47.22 -35.60
N ALA A 115 -3.53 46.74 -36.71
CA ALA A 115 -3.58 45.34 -37.12
C ALA A 115 -2.83 44.40 -36.16
N ASN A 116 -1.69 44.83 -35.63
CA ASN A 116 -0.89 44.06 -34.68
C ASN A 116 -1.52 44.05 -33.28
N ALA A 117 -2.22 45.11 -32.89
CA ALA A 117 -2.95 45.17 -31.63
C ALA A 117 -4.12 44.15 -31.59
N ILE A 118 -4.85 43.99 -32.70
CA ILE A 118 -5.94 43.01 -32.81
C ILE A 118 -5.41 41.57 -32.74
N LEU A 119 -4.30 41.28 -33.44
CA LEU A 119 -3.68 39.95 -33.39
C LEU A 119 -3.19 39.58 -31.98
N LEU A 120 -2.58 40.52 -31.26
CA LEU A 120 -2.15 40.32 -29.87
C LEU A 120 -3.33 40.10 -28.92
N PHE A 121 -4.44 40.82 -29.13
CA PHE A 121 -5.66 40.65 -28.34
C PHE A 121 -6.32 39.27 -28.55
N VAL A 122 -6.41 38.81 -29.81
CA VAL A 122 -6.94 37.48 -30.14
C VAL A 122 -6.05 36.38 -29.56
N TRP A 123 -4.73 36.53 -29.63
CA TRP A 123 -3.78 35.59 -29.00
C TRP A 123 -3.90 35.59 -27.47
N GLY A 124 -4.08 36.75 -26.84
CA GLY A 124 -4.30 36.86 -25.40
C GLY A 124 -5.56 36.15 -24.94
N LEU A 125 -6.68 36.32 -25.65
CA LEU A 125 -7.93 35.59 -25.39
C LEU A 125 -7.77 34.09 -25.59
N GLY A 126 -7.00 33.66 -26.60
CA GLY A 126 -6.68 32.26 -26.83
C GLY A 126 -5.93 31.64 -25.65
N PHE A 127 -4.87 32.29 -25.17
CA PHE A 127 -4.12 31.83 -24.00
C PHE A 127 -4.96 31.85 -22.72
N PHE A 128 -5.81 32.87 -22.54
CA PHE A 128 -6.73 32.94 -21.41
C PHE A 128 -7.73 31.78 -21.42
N LEU A 129 -8.33 31.47 -22.58
CA LEU A 129 -9.24 30.32 -22.74
C LEU A 129 -8.52 28.99 -22.47
N ILE A 130 -7.30 28.81 -22.98
CA ILE A 130 -6.50 27.60 -22.74
C ILE A 130 -6.17 27.46 -21.24
N GLY A 131 -5.74 28.54 -20.58
CA GLY A 131 -5.49 28.55 -19.15
C GLY A 131 -6.76 28.26 -18.33
N TYR A 132 -7.90 28.82 -18.72
CA TYR A 132 -9.20 28.59 -18.09
C TYR A 132 -9.68 27.14 -18.25
N LEU A 133 -9.57 26.57 -19.46
CA LEU A 133 -9.92 25.17 -19.72
C LEU A 133 -8.99 24.22 -18.96
N PHE A 134 -7.71 24.53 -18.86
CA PHE A 134 -6.75 23.75 -18.10
C PHE A 134 -7.04 23.79 -16.59
N TRP A 135 -7.41 24.97 -16.06
CA TRP A 135 -7.84 25.13 -14.68
C TRP A 135 -9.16 24.38 -14.40
N MET A 136 -10.12 24.44 -15.32
CA MET A 136 -11.38 23.70 -15.23
C MET A 136 -11.16 22.19 -15.26
N TYR A 137 -10.30 21.70 -16.14
CA TYR A 137 -9.90 20.29 -16.23
C TYR A 137 -9.15 19.82 -14.98
N ALA A 138 -8.33 20.67 -14.37
CA ALA A 138 -7.66 20.35 -13.10
C ALA A 138 -8.63 20.23 -11.91
N ARG A 139 -9.85 20.76 -12.05
CA ARG A 139 -10.88 20.80 -11.00
C ARG A 139 -11.89 19.65 -11.07
N THR A 140 -12.00 18.96 -12.20
CA THR A 140 -12.86 17.78 -12.30
C THR A 140 -12.31 16.63 -11.42
N PRO A 141 -13.16 15.97 -10.63
CA PRO A 141 -12.76 15.00 -9.60
C PRO A 141 -12.13 13.72 -10.15
#